data_AF-A0A377Z8H2-F1
#
_entry.id   AF-A0A377Z8H2-F1
#
_cell.length_a   1.000
_cell.length_b   1.000
_cell.length_c   1.000
_cell.angle_alpha   90.00
_cell.angle_beta   90.00
_cell.angle_gamma   90.00
#
_symmetry.space_group_name_H-M   'P 1'
#
loop_
_entity.id
_entity.type
_entity.pdbx_description
1 polymer ?
#
loop_
_entity_poly.entity_id
_entity_poly.type
_entity_poly.pdbx_seq_one_letter_code
_entity_poly.pdbx_strand_id
1 'polypeptide(L)'
;MVISSHDIDLIYEVSDAVYVLRHGEVLAAGDPGEVFACAETMDRAGLTQPWLVKLHSELGLPLCKTEAEFFQRMHNNAIGAIKEAS
;
A
#
# COMPACT_ATOMS: atom_id res chain seq x y z
N MET A 1 -7.10 -13.93 12.25
CA MET A 1 -8.35 -13.15 12.18
C MET A 1 -8.64 -12.87 10.72
N VAL A 2 -9.90 -12.88 10.28
CA VAL A 2 -10.28 -12.54 8.90
C VAL A 2 -11.13 -11.29 8.96
N ILE A 3 -10.80 -10.29 8.15
CA ILE A 3 -11.53 -9.04 8.03
C ILE A 3 -11.88 -8.82 6.56
N SER A 4 -13.10 -8.37 6.31
CA SER A 4 -13.51 -7.84 5.01
C SER A 4 -14.08 -6.44 5.20
N SER A 5 -13.65 -5.49 4.38
CA SER A 5 -14.12 -4.10 4.39
C SER A 5 -14.16 -3.56 2.96
N HIS A 6 -14.85 -2.44 2.77
CA HIS A 6 -14.70 -1.62 1.56
C HIS A 6 -13.59 -0.57 1.71
N ASP A 7 -13.10 -0.36 2.94
CA ASP A 7 -11.97 0.49 3.23
C ASP A 7 -10.67 -0.28 2.94
N ILE A 8 -10.12 -0.02 1.75
CA ILE A 8 -8.90 -0.65 1.26
C ILE A 8 -7.67 -0.18 2.02
N ASP A 9 -7.65 1.07 2.50
CA ASP A 9 -6.54 1.61 3.27
C ASP A 9 -6.45 0.92 4.63
N LEU A 10 -7.60 0.74 5.29
CA LEU A 10 -7.67 -0.04 6.52
C LEU A 10 -7.22 -1.50 6.29
N ILE A 11 -7.72 -2.16 5.25
CA ILE A 11 -7.31 -3.54 4.92
C ILE A 11 -5.80 -3.62 4.73
N TYR A 12 -5.24 -2.67 3.98
CA TYR A 12 -3.81 -2.61 3.76
C TYR A 12 -3.05 -2.44 5.07
N GLU A 13 -3.46 -1.56 5.97
CA GLU A 13 -2.76 -1.30 7.22
C GLU A 13 -2.76 -2.51 8.16
N VAL A 14 -3.91 -3.18 8.34
CA VAL A 14 -4.10 -4.16 9.42
C VAL A 14 -3.85 -5.61 9.00
N SER A 15 -3.72 -5.89 7.71
CA SER A 15 -3.62 -7.26 7.21
C SER A 15 -2.17 -7.70 7.03
N ASP A 16 -1.88 -8.93 7.44
CA ASP A 16 -0.62 -9.62 7.15
C ASP A 16 -0.62 -10.25 5.74
N ALA A 17 -1.79 -10.63 5.25
CA ALA A 17 -2.01 -11.18 3.91
C ALA A 17 -3.40 -10.79 3.40
N VAL A 18 -3.53 -10.67 2.08
CA VAL A 18 -4.80 -10.32 1.42
C VAL A 18 -5.17 -11.34 0.36
N TYR A 19 -6.49 -11.46 0.14
CA TYR A 19 -7.08 -12.23 -0.94
C TYR A 19 -8.02 -11.29 -1.70
N VAL A 20 -7.79 -11.13 -2.99
CA VAL A 20 -8.63 -10.32 -3.87
C VAL A 20 -9.54 -11.26 -4.63
N LEU A 21 -10.85 -11.09 -4.45
CA LEU A 21 -11.85 -11.94 -5.09
C LEU A 21 -12.64 -11.17 -6.15
N ARG A 22 -13.00 -11.86 -7.23
CA ARG A 22 -13.94 -11.36 -8.24
C ARG A 22 -14.78 -12.50 -8.77
N HIS A 23 -16.10 -12.30 -8.79
CA HIS A 23 -17.07 -13.32 -9.24
C HIS A 23 -16.90 -14.70 -8.58
N GLY A 24 -16.52 -14.74 -7.31
CA GLY A 24 -16.34 -15.99 -6.55
C GLY A 24 -14.98 -16.68 -6.76
N GLU A 25 -14.10 -16.11 -7.57
CA GLU A 25 -12.75 -16.62 -7.80
C GLU A 25 -11.69 -15.73 -7.15
N VAL A 26 -10.58 -16.32 -6.71
CA VAL A 26 -9.41 -15.59 -6.21
C VAL A 26 -8.61 -15.09 -7.39
N LEU A 27 -8.53 -13.76 -7.55
CA LEU A 27 -7.70 -13.12 -8.58
C LEU A 27 -6.23 -13.04 -8.16
N ALA A 28 -5.98 -12.75 -6.89
CA ALA A 28 -4.64 -12.63 -6.31
C ALA A 28 -4.67 -12.92 -4.81
N ALA A 29 -3.56 -13.41 -4.28
CA ALA A 29 -3.37 -13.61 -2.85
C ALA A 29 -1.89 -13.48 -2.49
N GLY A 30 -1.58 -12.91 -1.33
CA GLY A 30 -0.20 -12.76 -0.87
C GLY A 30 0.00 -11.57 0.05
N ASP A 31 1.24 -11.05 0.04
CA ASP A 31 1.62 -9.84 0.77
C ASP A 31 0.78 -8.65 0.27
N PRO A 32 0.22 -7.83 1.17
CA PRO A 32 -0.61 -6.70 0.76
C PRO A 32 0.15 -5.66 -0.06
N GLY A 33 1.42 -5.40 0.24
CA GLY A 33 2.24 -4.47 -0.54
C GLY A 33 2.40 -4.93 -1.98
N GLU A 34 2.73 -6.20 -2.18
CA GLU A 34 2.88 -6.80 -3.51
C GLU A 34 1.55 -6.88 -4.27
N VAL A 35 0.48 -7.36 -3.62
CA VAL A 35 -0.83 -7.55 -4.25
C VAL A 35 -1.44 -6.21 -4.65
N PHE A 36 -1.44 -5.21 -3.75
CA PHE A 36 -2.02 -3.91 -4.04
C PHE A 36 -1.14 -3.08 -5.00
N ALA A 37 0.17 -3.31 -5.07
CA ALA A 37 1.02 -2.63 -6.05
C ALA A 37 0.71 -3.03 -7.51
N CYS A 38 0.07 -4.18 -7.73
CA CYS A 38 -0.34 -4.61 -9.06
C CYS A 38 -1.59 -3.86 -9.54
N ALA A 39 -1.39 -2.77 -10.29
CA ALA A 39 -2.48 -1.95 -10.84
C ALA A 39 -3.47 -2.75 -11.71
N GLU A 40 -2.99 -3.72 -12.49
CA GLU A 40 -3.85 -4.59 -13.31
C GLU A 40 -4.80 -5.44 -12.45
N THR A 41 -4.31 -5.98 -11.33
CA THR A 41 -5.16 -6.75 -10.39
C THR A 41 -6.23 -5.88 -9.79
N MET A 42 -5.89 -4.63 -9.42
CA MET A 42 -6.85 -3.67 -8.86
C MET A 42 -7.93 -3.29 -9.86
N ASP A 43 -7.54 -2.95 -11.09
CA ASP A 43 -8.47 -2.62 -12.17
C ASP A 43 -9.42 -3.78 -12.48
N ARG A 44 -8.88 -5.00 -12.65
CA ARG A 44 -9.69 -6.20 -12.85
C ARG A 44 -10.66 -6.42 -11.71
N ALA A 45 -10.24 -6.23 -10.46
CA ALA A 45 -11.08 -6.39 -9.28
C ALA A 45 -12.09 -5.25 -9.06
N GLY A 46 -11.99 -4.14 -9.81
CA GLY A 46 -12.78 -2.94 -9.58
C GLY A 46 -12.42 -2.22 -8.27
N LEU A 47 -11.18 -2.38 -7.82
CA LEU A 47 -10.65 -1.81 -6.60
C LEU A 47 -9.71 -0.64 -6.92
N THR A 48 -9.57 0.28 -5.97
CA THR A 48 -8.51 1.28 -6.02
C THR A 48 -7.32 0.81 -5.21
N GLN A 49 -6.12 1.31 -5.51
CA GLN A 49 -4.97 1.07 -4.65
C GLN A 49 -5.08 1.87 -3.33
N PRO A 50 -4.60 1.33 -2.20
CA PRO A 50 -4.37 2.10 -0.98
C PRO A 50 -3.51 3.33 -1.27
N TRP A 51 -3.74 4.44 -0.58
CA TRP A 51 -3.05 5.70 -0.87
C TRP A 51 -1.53 5.60 -0.70
N LEU A 52 -1.05 4.87 0.31
CA LEU A 52 0.38 4.62 0.53
C LEU A 52 1.02 3.86 -0.63
N VAL A 53 0.30 2.88 -1.17
CA VAL A 53 0.73 2.11 -2.35
C VAL A 53 0.74 2.98 -3.60
N LYS A 54 -0.25 3.87 -3.77
CA LYS A 54 -0.27 4.85 -4.86
C LYS A 54 0.91 5.81 -4.78
N LEU A 55 1.21 6.36 -3.60
CA LEU A 55 2.35 7.25 -3.44
C LEU A 55 3.67 6.57 -3.79
N HIS A 56 3.84 5.31 -3.39
CA HIS A 56 5.00 4.52 -3.79
C HIS A 56 5.05 4.32 -5.31
N SER A 57 3.94 3.90 -5.92
CA SER A 57 3.90 3.51 -7.33
C SER A 57 4.00 4.71 -8.28
N GLU A 58 3.35 5.82 -7.95
CA GLU A 58 3.25 7.01 -8.81
C GLU A 58 4.37 8.03 -8.56
N LEU A 59 4.87 8.13 -7.32
CA LEU A 59 5.86 9.14 -6.94
C LEU A 59 7.23 8.54 -6.57
N GLY A 60 7.38 7.21 -6.60
CA GLY A 60 8.64 6.53 -6.23
C GLY A 60 9.02 6.70 -4.75
N LEU A 61 8.06 7.05 -3.89
CA LEU A 61 8.27 7.19 -2.45
C LEU A 61 8.43 5.82 -1.79
N PRO A 62 9.08 5.71 -0.62
CA PRO A 62 9.20 4.43 0.08
C PRO A 62 7.83 3.82 0.38
N LEU A 63 7.67 2.51 0.14
CA LEU A 63 6.47 1.79 0.55
C LEU A 63 6.40 1.73 2.07
N CYS A 64 5.28 2.20 2.62
CA CYS A 64 5.03 2.25 4.05
C CYS A 64 3.70 1.58 4.34
N LYS A 65 3.57 0.94 5.51
CA LYS A 65 2.36 0.22 5.91
C LYS A 65 1.34 1.11 6.61
N THR A 66 1.80 2.18 7.25
CA THR A 66 0.98 3.11 8.06
C THR A 66 1.30 4.57 7.73
N GLU A 67 0.36 5.46 8.02
CA GLU A 67 0.56 6.92 7.93
C GLU A 67 1.74 7.39 8.81
N ALA A 68 1.81 6.90 10.05
CA ALA A 68 2.86 7.27 11.00
C ALA A 68 4.26 6.89 10.48
N GLU A 69 4.41 5.68 9.93
CA GLU A 69 5.66 5.23 9.30
C GLU A 69 6.05 6.13 8.13
N PHE A 70 5.08 6.48 7.27
CA PHE A 70 5.30 7.36 6.13
C PHE A 70 5.84 8.73 6.57
N PHE A 71 5.17 9.41 7.51
CA PHE A 71 5.63 10.71 7.99
C PHE A 71 6.99 10.64 8.68
N GLN A 72 7.24 9.58 9.46
CA GLN A 72 8.55 9.38 10.09
C GLN A 72 9.67 9.25 9.04
N ARG A 73 9.45 8.48 7.97
CA ARG A 73 10.42 8.34 6.87
C ARG A 73 10.61 9.65 6.11
N MET A 74 9.53 10.36 5.78
CA MET A 74 9.61 11.64 5.06
C MET A 74 10.33 12.71 5.88
N HIS A 75 10.09 12.77 7.20
CA HIS A 75 10.82 13.67 8.09
C HIS A 75 12.31 13.35 8.15
N ASN A 76 12.67 12.07 8.25
CA ASN A 76 14.07 11.63 8.26
C ASN A 76 14.78 11.96 6.94
N ASN A 77 14.12 11.76 5.80
CA ASN A 77 14.67 12.11 4.48
C ASN A 77 14.87 13.62 4.32
N ALA A 78 13.92 14.44 4.79
CA ALA A 78 14.04 15.89 4.76
C ALA A 78 15.22 16.40 5.61
N ILE A 79 15.43 15.79 6.79
CA ILE A 79 16.58 16.12 7.66
C ILE A 79 17.90 15.61 7.07
N GLY A 80 17.90 14.43 6.44
CA GLY A 80 19.07 13.87 5.75
C GLY A 80 19.56 14.77 4.60
N ALA A 81 18.64 15.26 3.77
CA ALA A 81 18.97 16.14 2.64
C ALA A 81 19.60 17.49 3.05
N ILE A 82 19.27 18.01 4.24
CA ILE A 82 19.87 19.25 4.76
C ILE A 82 21.31 19.00 5.25
N LYS A 83 21.60 17.79 5.77
CA LYS A 83 22.91 17.44 6.32
C LYS A 83 23.97 17.12 5.27
N GLU A 84 23.59 16.70 4.07
CA GLU A 84 24.52 16.46 2.95
C GLU A 84 24.92 17.75 2.21
N ALA A 85 24.23 18.87 2.46
CA ALA A 85 24.47 20.16 1.82
C ALA A 85 25.30 21.15 2.67
N SER A 86 25.90 20.70 3.78
CA SER A 86 26.81 21.47 4.67
C SER A 86 28.11 20.72 4.91
#